data_AF-A0A087U6W0-F1
#
_entry.id   AF-A0A087U6W0-F1
#
_cell.length_a   1.000
_cell.length_b   1.000
_cell.length_c   1.000
_cell.angle_alpha   90.00
_cell.angle_beta   90.00
_cell.angle_gamma   90.00
#
_symmetry.space_group_name_H-M   'P 1'
#
loop_
_entity.id
_entity.type
_entity.pdbx_description
1 polymer ?
#
loop_
_entity_poly.entity_id
_entity_poly.type
_entity_poly.pdbx_seq_one_letter_code
_entity_poly.pdbx_strand_id
1 'polypeptide(L)'
;MSEPLVNDKGIIVLRYTHGSYCNNGQFKRSTTVNFFCSGEHEDLKFIRETPECEYIFSLGTPVVCPIQNSVGGACTIKDPFFGYVFDLNPLKNKNNYNLTVGEYNFYFNVCDKLN
;
A
#
# COMPACT_ATOMS: atom_id res chain seq x y z
N MET A 1 -17.77 6.07 0.00
CA MET A 1 -16.33 6.23 0.27
C MET A 1 -15.80 7.16 -0.80
N SER A 2 -15.12 8.24 -0.43
CA SER A 2 -14.47 9.13 -1.40
C SER A 2 -13.11 8.57 -1.80
N GLU A 3 -12.59 9.05 -2.92
CA GLU A 3 -11.18 8.86 -3.27
C GLU A 3 -10.28 9.42 -2.16
N PRO A 4 -9.16 8.75 -1.82
CA PRO A 4 -8.20 9.27 -0.86
C PRO A 4 -7.58 10.59 -1.35
N LEU A 5 -7.48 11.57 -0.46
CA LEU A 5 -6.87 12.88 -0.78
C LEU A 5 -5.60 13.06 0.03
N VAL A 6 -4.57 13.68 -0.56
CA VAL A 6 -3.35 14.06 0.15
C VAL A 6 -3.43 15.55 0.48
N ASN A 7 -3.24 15.91 1.76
CA ASN A 7 -3.20 17.32 2.16
C ASN A 7 -1.77 17.90 2.09
N ASP A 8 -1.62 19.21 2.32
CA ASP A 8 -0.34 19.92 2.25
C ASP A 8 0.72 19.42 3.25
N LYS A 9 0.33 18.60 4.23
CA LYS A 9 1.22 17.98 5.23
C LYS A 9 1.58 16.54 4.89
N GLY A 10 1.19 16.05 3.71
CA GLY A 10 1.42 14.66 3.28
C GLY A 10 0.56 13.63 4.01
N ILE A 11 -0.50 14.06 4.71
CA ILE A 11 -1.46 13.15 5.34
C ILE A 11 -2.43 12.68 4.28
N ILE A 12 -2.62 11.37 4.19
CA ILE A 12 -3.64 10.76 3.33
C ILE A 12 -4.95 10.74 4.12
N VAL A 13 -5.98 11.40 3.58
CA VAL A 13 -7.30 11.54 4.20
C VAL A 13 -8.28 10.65 3.46
N LEU A 14 -8.89 9.71 4.18
CA LEU A 14 -9.93 8.85 3.66
C LEU A 14 -11.25 9.12 4.37
N ARG A 15 -12.30 9.40 3.59
CA ARG A 15 -13.62 9.74 4.13
C ARG A 15 -14.68 8.72 3.74
N TYR A 16 -15.28 8.14 4.77
CA TYR A 16 -16.49 7.32 4.69
C TYR A 16 -17.69 8.20 5.00
N THR A 17 -18.63 8.26 4.07
CA THR A 17 -19.83 9.12 4.16
C THR A 17 -21.09 8.27 4.03
N HIS A 18 -22.24 8.89 4.31
CA HIS A 18 -23.56 8.25 4.19
C HIS A 18 -23.80 7.11 5.19
N GLY A 19 -23.26 7.24 6.41
CA GLY A 19 -23.64 6.38 7.53
C GLY A 19 -25.07 6.61 8.02
N SER A 20 -25.41 6.02 9.17
CA SER A 20 -26.72 6.18 9.79
C SER A 20 -26.98 7.62 10.24
N TYR A 21 -28.25 7.99 10.33
CA TYR A 21 -28.64 9.29 10.87
C TYR A 21 -28.32 9.41 12.36
N CYS A 22 -27.98 10.63 12.78
CA CYS A 22 -27.75 11.03 14.16
C CYS A 22 -28.43 12.38 14.44
N ASN A 23 -28.41 12.83 15.70
CA ASN A 23 -29.03 14.09 16.13
C ASN A 23 -30.46 14.24 15.58
N ASN A 24 -31.30 13.24 15.87
CA ASN A 24 -32.71 13.19 15.45
C ASN A 24 -32.94 13.33 13.93
N GLY A 25 -32.01 12.84 13.11
CA GLY A 25 -32.15 12.86 11.65
C GLY A 25 -31.46 14.04 10.96
N GLN A 26 -30.85 14.95 11.70
CA GLN A 26 -30.25 16.17 11.15
C GLN A 26 -28.98 15.88 10.32
N PHE A 27 -28.15 14.93 10.76
CA PHE A 27 -26.89 14.61 10.09
C PHE A 27 -26.78 13.12 9.81
N LYS A 28 -25.98 12.76 8.79
CA LYS A 28 -25.57 11.38 8.53
C LYS A 28 -24.14 11.19 9.06
N ARG A 29 -23.93 10.11 9.81
CA ARG A 29 -22.60 9.76 10.32
C ARG A 29 -21.58 9.67 9.19
N SER A 30 -20.39 10.16 9.46
CA SER A 30 -19.23 9.99 8.61
C SER A 30 -18.01 9.62 9.43
N THR A 31 -17.00 9.07 8.77
CA THR A 31 -15.72 8.73 9.40
C THR A 31 -14.59 9.24 8.53
N THR A 32 -13.69 10.00 9.13
CA THR A 32 -12.46 10.47 8.50
C THR A 32 -11.28 9.79 9.18
N VAL A 33 -10.47 9.09 8.38
CA VAL A 33 -9.22 8.47 8.84
C VAL A 33 -8.05 9.23 8.22
N ASN A 34 -7.21 9.80 9.09
CA ASN A 34 -5.99 10.50 8.72
C ASN A 34 -4.80 9.54 8.81
N PHE A 35 -4.31 9.09 7.67
CA PHE A 35 -3.12 8.24 7.60
C PHE A 35 -1.85 9.08 7.47
N PHE A 36 -0.83 8.74 8.23
CA PHE A 36 0.50 9.34 8.12
C PHE A 36 1.58 8.27 8.06
N CYS A 37 2.68 8.58 7.37
CA CYS A 37 3.81 7.67 7.25
C CYS A 37 4.43 7.44 8.64
N SER A 38 4.51 6.18 9.04
CA SER A 38 5.17 5.72 10.26
C SER A 38 6.05 4.51 9.92
N GLY A 39 7.15 4.31 10.65
CA GLY A 39 8.04 3.18 10.44
C GLY A 39 7.44 1.84 10.89
N GLU A 40 6.32 1.87 11.61
CA GLU A 40 5.64 0.71 12.17
C GLU A 40 4.12 0.81 11.98
N HIS A 41 3.42 -0.32 12.12
CA HIS A 41 1.96 -0.34 12.17
C HIS A 41 1.49 0.11 13.55
N GLU A 42 0.95 1.33 13.63
CA GLU A 42 0.32 1.82 14.85
C GLU A 42 -1.13 1.36 14.95
N ASP A 43 -1.68 1.41 16.16
CA ASP A 43 -3.12 1.24 16.37
C ASP A 43 -3.92 2.45 15.87
N LEU A 44 -5.18 2.19 15.47
CA LEU A 44 -6.12 3.24 15.09
C LEU A 44 -6.48 4.09 16.32
N LYS A 45 -6.12 5.37 16.29
CA LYS A 45 -6.33 6.31 17.40
C LYS A 45 -7.58 7.13 17.17
N PHE A 46 -8.53 7.09 18.10
CA PHE A 46 -9.68 7.98 18.10
C PHE A 46 -9.26 9.39 18.54
N ILE A 47 -9.59 10.38 17.72
CA ILE A 47 -9.27 11.79 18.00
C ILE A 47 -10.47 12.49 18.63
N ARG A 48 -11.61 12.47 17.93
CA ARG A 48 -12.86 13.12 18.37
C ARG A 48 -14.03 12.75 17.48
N GLU A 49 -15.23 13.05 17.96
CA GLU A 49 -16.44 13.15 17.16
C GLU A 49 -16.82 14.63 17.01
N THR A 50 -17.24 15.08 15.82
CA THR A 50 -17.78 16.43 15.62
C THR A 50 -19.26 16.51 16.00
N PRO A 51 -19.81 17.71 16.28
CA PRO A 51 -21.25 17.87 16.50
C PRO A 51 -22.12 17.33 15.34
N GLU A 52 -21.60 17.31 14.12
CA GLU A 52 -22.24 16.77 12.90
C GLU A 52 -22.04 15.24 12.74
N CYS A 53 -21.60 14.56 13.79
CA CYS A 53 -21.38 13.11 13.85
C CYS A 53 -20.31 12.58 12.88
N GLU A 54 -19.25 13.36 12.69
CA GLU A 54 -18.05 12.88 12.02
C GLU A 54 -17.05 12.34 13.05
N TYR A 55 -16.75 11.05 12.96
CA TYR A 55 -15.69 10.41 13.74
C TYR A 55 -14.35 10.65 13.05
N ILE A 56 -13.37 11.17 13.79
CA ILE A 56 -12.03 11.44 13.28
C ILE A 56 -11.04 10.51 13.96
N PHE A 57 -10.28 9.78 13.15
CA PHE A 57 -9.22 8.88 13.59
C PHE A 57 -7.87 9.28 12.98
N SER A 58 -6.79 8.87 13.63
CA SER A 58 -5.45 8.88 13.04
C SER A 58 -4.85 7.47 13.04
N LEU A 59 -4.06 7.17 12.00
CA LEU A 59 -3.37 5.89 11.86
C LEU A 59 -1.98 6.09 11.27
N GLY A 60 -0.95 5.74 12.04
CA GLY A 60 0.41 5.64 11.55
C GLY A 60 0.64 4.29 10.88
N THR A 61 1.10 4.28 9.62
CA THR A 61 1.42 3.02 8.94
C THR A 61 2.49 3.20 7.86
N PRO A 62 3.37 2.20 7.65
CA PRO A 62 4.33 2.21 6.56
C PRO A 62 3.68 2.20 5.17
N VAL A 63 2.43 1.73 5.05
CA VAL A 63 1.70 1.60 3.78
C VAL A 63 1.52 2.94 3.05
N VAL A 64 1.43 4.04 3.81
CA VAL A 64 1.24 5.39 3.25
C VAL A 64 2.54 6.18 3.14
N CYS A 65 3.68 5.54 3.40
CA CYS A 65 4.97 6.16 3.16
C CYS A 65 5.23 6.32 1.66
N PRO A 66 6.01 7.34 1.25
CA PRO A 66 6.43 7.50 -0.13
C PRO A 66 7.09 6.23 -0.65
N ILE A 67 6.75 5.82 -1.88
CA ILE A 67 7.32 4.63 -2.51
C ILE A 67 8.84 4.76 -2.56
N GLN A 68 9.54 3.73 -2.07
CA GLN A 68 10.99 3.63 -2.13
C GLN A 68 11.39 2.50 -3.07
N ASN A 69 12.37 2.79 -3.94
CA ASN A 69 12.98 1.77 -4.76
C ASN A 69 14.08 1.07 -3.97
N SER A 70 14.14 -0.25 -4.04
CA SER A 70 15.20 -1.04 -3.41
C SER A 70 15.90 -1.89 -4.46
N VAL A 71 17.24 -1.83 -4.44
CA VAL A 71 18.10 -2.67 -5.28
C VAL A 71 18.68 -3.77 -4.42
N GLY A 72 18.40 -5.00 -4.81
CA GLY A 72 18.89 -6.19 -4.12
C GLY A 72 20.18 -6.75 -4.71
N GLY A 73 20.62 -7.87 -4.16
CA GLY A 73 21.80 -8.60 -4.59
C GLY A 73 21.56 -10.11 -4.53
N ALA A 74 22.38 -10.88 -5.24
CA ALA A 74 22.28 -12.34 -5.29
C ALA A 74 20.86 -12.87 -5.55
N CYS A 75 20.12 -12.20 -6.45
CA CYS A 75 18.75 -12.55 -6.82
C CYS A 75 17.70 -12.39 -5.68
N THR A 76 18.03 -11.62 -4.65
CA THR A 76 17.14 -11.34 -3.53
C THR A 76 16.97 -9.84 -3.35
N ILE A 77 15.74 -9.39 -3.05
CA ILE A 77 15.41 -7.98 -2.79
C ILE A 77 14.66 -7.90 -1.46
N LYS A 78 15.02 -6.96 -0.60
CA LYS A 78 14.33 -6.71 0.67
C LYS A 78 13.44 -5.48 0.56
N ASP A 79 12.19 -5.63 0.96
CA ASP A 79 11.24 -4.53 1.10
C ASP A 79 11.69 -3.59 2.24
N PRO A 80 11.81 -2.28 1.99
CA PRO A 80 12.36 -1.34 2.96
C PRO A 80 11.40 -1.03 4.12
N PHE A 81 10.10 -1.31 3.97
CA PHE A 81 9.07 -0.93 4.92
C PHE A 81 8.61 -2.09 5.80
N PHE A 82 8.40 -3.25 5.20
CA PHE A 82 7.87 -4.44 5.86
C PHE A 82 8.96 -5.49 6.11
N GLY A 83 10.15 -5.30 5.53
CA GLY A 83 11.27 -6.22 5.70
C GLY A 83 11.10 -7.57 4.99
N TYR A 84 10.03 -7.77 4.22
CA TYR A 84 9.82 -8.95 3.39
C TYR A 84 10.97 -9.13 2.42
N VAL A 85 11.43 -10.37 2.25
CA VAL A 85 12.49 -10.70 1.29
C VAL A 85 11.87 -11.44 0.12
N PHE A 86 11.98 -10.82 -1.06
CA PHE A 86 11.63 -11.43 -2.33
C PHE A 86 12.85 -12.19 -2.84
N ASP A 87 12.81 -13.52 -2.71
CA ASP A 87 13.83 -14.41 -3.26
C ASP A 87 13.38 -14.96 -4.63
N LEU A 88 14.10 -14.58 -5.69
CA LEU A 88 13.83 -15.01 -7.05
C LEU A 88 14.69 -16.22 -7.46
N ASN A 89 15.58 -16.74 -6.60
CA ASN A 89 16.39 -17.92 -6.89
C ASN A 89 15.56 -19.16 -7.29
N PRO A 90 14.35 -19.41 -6.73
CA PRO A 90 13.50 -20.53 -7.16
C PRO A 90 13.06 -20.45 -8.63
N LEU A 91 13.16 -19.27 -9.27
CA LEU A 91 12.83 -19.08 -10.68
C LEU A 91 13.99 -19.42 -11.61
N LYS A 92 15.18 -19.79 -11.12
CA LYS A 92 16.26 -20.27 -11.97
C LYS A 92 15.84 -21.54 -12.69
N ASN A 93 15.92 -21.53 -14.01
CA ASN A 93 15.51 -22.66 -14.83
C ASN A 93 16.72 -23.30 -15.52
N LYS A 94 16.90 -24.62 -15.34
CA LYS A 94 17.96 -25.40 -16.00
C LYS A 94 17.73 -25.59 -17.51
N ASN A 95 16.60 -25.23 -18.06
CA ASN A 95 16.32 -25.40 -19.50
C ASN A 95 16.01 -24.07 -20.21
N ASN A 96 16.28 -22.93 -19.54
CA ASN A 96 15.84 -21.60 -19.95
C ASN A 96 14.30 -21.47 -20.01
N TYR A 97 13.79 -20.25 -19.93
CA TYR A 97 12.42 -19.93 -20.34
C TYR A 97 12.40 -19.62 -21.83
N ASN A 98 11.32 -19.99 -22.51
CA ASN A 98 11.08 -19.68 -23.91
C ASN A 98 9.70 -19.02 -24.05
N LEU A 99 9.66 -17.88 -24.74
CA LEU A 99 8.44 -17.17 -25.11
C LEU A 99 8.46 -16.91 -26.62
N THR A 100 7.38 -17.27 -27.32
CA THR A 100 7.19 -16.93 -28.73
C THR A 100 6.27 -15.70 -28.84
N VAL A 101 6.73 -14.66 -29.54
CA VAL A 101 5.92 -13.46 -29.85
C VAL A 101 6.03 -13.18 -31.35
N GLY A 102 4.93 -13.38 -32.06
CA GLY A 102 4.92 -13.32 -33.52
C GLY A 102 5.81 -14.43 -34.11
N GLU A 103 6.79 -14.03 -34.92
CA GLU A 103 7.76 -14.96 -35.53
C GLU A 103 9.04 -15.14 -34.71
N TYR A 104 9.15 -14.46 -33.56
CA TYR A 104 10.37 -14.46 -32.75
C TYR A 104 10.25 -15.37 -31.52
N ASN A 105 11.34 -16.07 -31.21
CA ASN A 105 11.50 -16.83 -29.97
C ASN A 105 12.50 -16.11 -29.05
N PHE A 106 12.09 -15.87 -27.81
CA PHE A 106 12.88 -15.23 -26.77
C PHE A 106 13.26 -16.25 -25.71
N TYR A 107 14.56 -16.46 -25.55
CA TYR A 107 15.11 -17.29 -24.49
C TYR A 107 15.68 -16.40 -23.38
N PHE A 108 15.27 -16.64 -22.15
CA PHE A 108 15.80 -15.92 -20.99
C PHE A 108 15.85 -16.83 -19.77
N ASN A 109 16.60 -16.41 -18.75
CA ASN A 109 16.60 -17.06 -17.46
C ASN A 109 16.49 -16.00 -16.37
N VAL A 110 15.87 -16.35 -15.24
CA VAL A 110 15.76 -15.45 -14.10
C VAL A 110 16.93 -15.74 -13.17
N CYS A 111 17.78 -14.73 -12.95
CA CYS A 111 18.93 -14.81 -12.04
C CYS A 111 19.97 -15.88 -12.33
N ASP A 112 19.99 -16.41 -13.54
CA ASP A 112 21.04 -17.27 -14.02
C ASP A 112 21.34 -16.94 -15.48
N LYS A 113 22.41 -17.49 -16.03
CA LYS A 113 22.72 -17.40 -17.45
C LYS A 113 21.82 -18.34 -18.26
N LEU A 114 21.85 -18.15 -19.57
CA LEU A 114 21.30 -19.14 -20.50
C LEU A 114 22.20 -20.39 -20.51
N ASN A 115 21.55 -21.54 -20.58
CA ASN A 115 22.19 -22.84 -20.83
C ASN A 115 22.41 -23.10 -22.31
#